data_AF-A0A0S8HDU4-F1
#
_entry.id   AF-A0A0S8HDU4-F1
#
_cell.length_a   1.000
_cell.length_b   1.000
_cell.length_c   1.000
_cell.angle_alpha   90.00
_cell.angle_beta   90.00
_cell.angle_gamma   90.00
#
_symmetry.space_group_name_H-M   'P 1'
#
loop_
_entity.id
_entity.type
_entity.pdbx_description
1 polymer ?
#
loop_
_entity_poly.entity_id
_entity_poly.type
_entity_poly.pdbx_seq_one_letter_code
_entity_poly.pdbx_strand_id
1 'polypeptide(L)'
;MGKINMVRVILGGLLAGLVINISESVLNLVVIADAMELALRQLNIPPAAGRTLAIFVVFAFLLGIVTVWLYAAIRPRFGPGPKTAVLAGLLVWLLAYLWPTLGDGLMGLFDPGLLVFVAVWGLFEIVIAALAGGWLYKEG
;
A
#
# COMPACT_ATOMS: atom_id res chain seq x y z
N MET A 1 0.42 16.55 23.94
CA MET A 1 0.45 15.61 22.79
C MET A 1 0.97 14.29 23.34
N GLY A 2 0.17 13.22 23.32
CA GLY A 2 0.63 11.90 23.78
C GLY A 2 1.80 11.40 22.91
N LYS A 3 2.76 10.70 23.50
CA LYS A 3 3.89 10.12 22.78
C LYS A 3 3.38 8.99 21.86
N ILE A 4 3.80 8.97 20.61
CA ILE A 4 3.46 7.85 19.70
C ILE A 4 4.10 6.57 20.24
N ASN A 5 3.29 5.54 20.43
CA ASN A 5 3.76 4.23 20.87
C ASN A 5 4.41 3.48 19.70
N MET A 6 5.73 3.63 19.55
CA MET A 6 6.45 3.09 18.38
C MET A 6 6.42 1.56 18.29
N VAL A 7 6.37 0.86 19.44
CA VAL A 7 6.23 -0.61 19.45
C VAL A 7 4.91 -1.01 18.81
N ARG A 8 3.81 -0.32 19.15
CA ARG A 8 2.49 -0.55 18.56
C ARG A 8 2.44 -0.15 17.08
N VAL A 9 3.16 0.89 16.69
CA VAL A 9 3.31 1.26 15.26
C VAL A 9 3.99 0.13 14.49
N ILE A 10 5.10 -0.40 14.99
CA ILE A 10 5.83 -1.48 14.31
C ILE A 10 4.98 -2.74 14.23
N LEU A 11 4.35 -3.17 15.34
CA LEU A 11 3.52 -4.39 15.35
C LEU A 11 2.30 -4.25 14.43
N GLY A 12 1.56 -3.13 14.51
CA GLY A 12 0.44 -2.87 13.61
C GLY A 12 0.89 -2.72 12.17
N GLY A 13 2.04 -2.08 11.96
CA GLY A 13 2.64 -1.86 10.66
C GLY A 13 3.08 -3.14 9.96
N LEU A 14 3.63 -4.10 10.70
CA LEU A 14 3.97 -5.42 10.18
C LEU A 14 2.71 -6.20 9.77
N LEU A 15 1.62 -6.10 10.55
CA LEU A 15 0.34 -6.70 10.17
C LEU A 15 -0.23 -6.04 8.90
N ALA A 16 -0.23 -4.71 8.82
CA ALA A 16 -0.65 -3.98 7.63
C ALA A 16 0.21 -4.36 6.41
N GLY A 17 1.53 -4.42 6.59
CA GLY A 17 2.48 -4.83 5.56
C GLY A 17 2.30 -6.27 5.09
N LEU A 18 1.88 -7.18 5.98
CA LEU A 18 1.53 -8.54 5.60
C LEU A 18 0.29 -8.58 4.71
N VAL A 19 -0.75 -7.80 5.04
CA VAL A 19 -1.96 -7.67 4.20
C VAL A 19 -1.60 -7.16 2.81
N ILE A 20 -0.79 -6.09 2.74
CA ILE A 20 -0.29 -5.51 1.48
C ILE A 20 0.47 -6.57 0.68
N ASN A 21 1.43 -7.26 1.29
CA ASN A 21 2.22 -8.28 0.61
C ASN A 21 1.37 -9.43 0.02
N ILE A 22 0.38 -9.92 0.79
CA ILE A 22 -0.51 -10.97 0.30
C ILE A 22 -1.34 -10.46 -0.88
N SER A 23 -1.90 -9.26 -0.76
CA SER A 23 -2.73 -8.66 -1.78
C SER A 23 -1.96 -8.33 -3.06
N GLU A 24 -0.77 -7.74 -2.95
CA GLU A 24 0.15 -7.47 -4.07
C GLU A 24 0.61 -8.78 -4.74
N SER A 25 0.86 -9.84 -3.96
CA SER A 25 1.19 -11.14 -4.53
C SER A 25 0.04 -11.70 -5.36
N VAL A 26 -1.20 -11.60 -4.87
CA VAL A 26 -2.39 -12.03 -5.62
C VAL A 26 -2.58 -11.17 -6.86
N LEU A 27 -2.49 -9.85 -6.73
CA LEU A 27 -2.63 -8.91 -7.84
C LEU A 27 -1.62 -9.24 -8.95
N ASN A 28 -0.33 -9.20 -8.64
CA ASN A 28 0.73 -9.27 -9.65
C ASN A 28 0.98 -10.68 -10.19
N LEU A 29 0.82 -11.73 -9.38
CA LEU A 29 1.10 -13.11 -9.82
C LEU A 29 -0.11 -13.82 -10.40
N VAL A 30 -1.33 -13.32 -10.17
CA VAL A 30 -2.56 -14.00 -10.59
C VAL A 30 -3.47 -13.08 -11.41
N VAL A 31 -3.84 -11.92 -10.86
CA VAL A 31 -4.92 -11.11 -11.43
C VAL A 31 -4.48 -10.35 -12.68
N ILE A 32 -3.31 -9.72 -12.64
CA ILE A 32 -2.79 -8.91 -13.75
C ILE A 32 -1.50 -9.46 -14.36
N ALA A 33 -1.14 -10.72 -14.07
CA ALA A 33 0.12 -11.31 -14.48
C ALA A 33 0.39 -11.17 -15.99
N ASP A 34 -0.56 -11.62 -16.82
CA ASP A 34 -0.43 -11.57 -18.28
C ASP A 34 -0.38 -10.14 -18.83
N ALA A 35 -1.23 -9.25 -18.30
CA ALA A 35 -1.30 -7.86 -18.72
C ALA A 35 -0.03 -7.08 -18.37
N MET A 36 0.48 -7.31 -17.15
CA MET A 36 1.71 -6.70 -16.66
C MET A 36 2.93 -7.24 -17.42
N GLU A 37 3.00 -8.55 -17.67
CA GLU A 37 4.08 -9.14 -18.47
C GLU A 37 4.12 -8.56 -19.88
N LEU A 38 2.96 -8.42 -20.54
CA LEU A 38 2.86 -7.82 -21.86
C LEU A 38 3.32 -6.35 -21.85
N ALA A 39 2.90 -5.57 -20.86
CA ALA A 39 3.30 -4.17 -20.73
C ALA A 39 4.82 -4.02 -20.50
N LEU A 40 5.40 -4.82 -19.58
CA LEU A 40 6.84 -4.79 -19.32
C LEU A 40 7.66 -5.20 -20.55
N ARG A 41 7.20 -6.20 -21.32
CA ARG A 41 7.84 -6.59 -22.59
C ARG A 41 7.83 -5.45 -23.61
N GLN A 42 6.73 -4.70 -23.74
CA GLN A 42 6.65 -3.54 -24.63
C GLN A 42 7.64 -2.43 -24.24
N LEU A 43 7.90 -2.29 -22.93
CA LEU A 43 8.87 -1.34 -22.40
C LEU A 43 10.32 -1.87 -22.38
N ASN A 44 10.56 -3.09 -22.87
CA ASN A 44 11.85 -3.80 -22.76
C ASN A 44 12.36 -3.94 -21.32
N ILE A 45 11.44 -4.03 -20.35
CA ILE A 45 11.76 -4.23 -18.93
C ILE A 45 11.69 -5.72 -18.60
N PRO A 46 12.77 -6.32 -18.07
CA PRO A 46 12.75 -7.73 -17.69
C PRO A 46 11.81 -7.97 -16.49
N PRO A 47 11.19 -9.16 -16.38
CA PRO A 47 10.36 -9.51 -15.23
C PRO A 47 11.14 -9.37 -13.92
N ALA A 48 10.46 -8.90 -12.86
CA ALA A 48 11.06 -8.80 -11.55
C ALA A 48 11.42 -10.21 -11.02
N ALA A 49 12.67 -10.40 -10.61
CA ALA A 49 13.16 -11.67 -10.08
C ALA A 49 14.14 -11.48 -8.92
N GLY A 50 14.23 -12.49 -8.04
CA GLY A 50 15.22 -12.57 -6.96
C GLY A 50 15.24 -11.32 -6.07
N ARG A 51 16.33 -10.55 -6.19
CA ARG A 51 16.57 -9.34 -5.38
C ARG A 51 15.46 -8.28 -5.53
N THR A 52 14.92 -8.11 -6.73
CA THR A 52 13.88 -7.09 -6.99
C THR A 52 12.59 -7.40 -6.22
N LEU A 53 12.17 -8.68 -6.21
CA LEU A 53 11.01 -9.12 -5.45
C LEU A 53 11.21 -8.93 -3.95
N ALA A 54 12.40 -9.26 -3.43
CA ALA A 54 12.72 -9.03 -2.01
C ALA A 54 12.63 -7.55 -1.62
N ILE A 55 13.03 -6.64 -2.51
CA ILE A 55 12.90 -5.19 -2.27
C ILE A 55 11.42 -4.81 -2.20
N PHE A 56 10.58 -5.26 -3.13
CA PHE A 56 9.14 -4.99 -3.10
C PHE A 56 8.49 -5.46 -1.79
N VAL A 57 8.83 -6.67 -1.33
CA VAL A 57 8.31 -7.22 -0.07
C VAL A 57 8.67 -6.33 1.12
N VAL A 58 9.94 -5.90 1.21
CA VAL A 58 10.41 -5.00 2.27
C VAL A 58 9.71 -3.65 2.20
N PHE A 59 9.54 -3.07 1.00
CA PHE A 59 8.86 -1.80 0.83
C PHE A 59 7.37 -1.88 1.18
N ALA A 60 6.70 -3.00 0.90
CA ALA A 60 5.32 -3.24 1.33
C ALA A 60 5.19 -3.24 2.88
N PHE A 61 6.16 -3.82 3.59
CA PHE A 61 6.21 -3.71 5.06
C PHE A 61 6.46 -2.28 5.53
N LEU A 62 7.38 -1.55 4.89
CA LEU A 62 7.62 -0.15 5.21
C LEU A 62 6.36 0.70 4.97
N LEU A 63 5.62 0.45 3.89
CA LEU A 63 4.37 1.14 3.59
C LEU A 63 3.30 0.85 4.67
N GLY A 64 3.19 -0.40 5.11
CA GLY A 64 2.33 -0.77 6.23
C GLY A 64 2.69 -0.04 7.53
N ILE A 65 3.98 0.04 7.87
CA ILE A 65 4.48 0.79 9.03
C ILE A 65 4.19 2.28 8.93
N VAL A 66 4.45 2.90 7.78
CA VAL A 66 4.15 4.31 7.52
C VAL A 66 2.64 4.57 7.64
N THR A 67 1.81 3.65 7.16
CA THR A 67 0.34 3.76 7.26
C THR A 67 -0.13 3.78 8.71
N VAL A 68 0.38 2.88 9.55
CA VAL A 68 0.01 2.83 10.98
C VAL A 68 0.62 4.00 11.75
N TRP A 69 1.84 4.42 11.40
CA TRP A 69 2.43 5.63 11.96
C TRP A 69 1.60 6.87 11.65
N LEU A 70 1.12 6.99 10.41
CA LEU A 70 0.25 8.09 10.00
C LEU A 70 -1.08 8.06 10.77
N TYR A 71 -1.70 6.88 10.88
CA TYR A 71 -2.89 6.69 11.73
C TYR A 71 -2.63 7.19 13.15
N ALA A 72 -1.52 6.77 13.78
CA ALA A 72 -1.13 7.21 15.10
C ALA A 72 -0.90 8.74 15.20
N ALA A 73 -0.32 9.36 14.17
CA ALA A 73 -0.03 10.79 14.14
C ALA A 73 -1.29 11.66 14.00
N ILE A 74 -2.31 11.19 13.27
CA ILE A 74 -3.56 11.92 13.05
C ILE A 74 -4.63 11.59 14.13
N ARG A 75 -4.51 10.46 14.81
CA ARG A 75 -5.42 10.00 15.88
C ARG A 75 -5.73 11.03 16.98
N PRO A 76 -4.78 11.85 17.47
CA PRO A 76 -5.10 12.87 18.47
C PRO A 76 -6.08 13.95 18.00
N ARG A 77 -6.23 14.16 16.69
CA ARG A 77 -7.12 15.18 16.11
C ARG A 77 -8.45 14.60 15.64
N PHE A 78 -8.43 13.42 15.06
CA PHE A 78 -9.63 12.77 14.49
C PHE A 78 -10.27 11.73 15.42
N GLY A 79 -9.64 11.44 16.56
CA GLY A 79 -10.07 10.42 17.50
C GLY A 79 -9.66 9.00 17.10
N PRO A 80 -9.77 8.03 18.02
CA PRO A 80 -9.51 6.63 17.73
C PRO A 80 -10.59 5.99 16.87
N GLY A 81 -10.21 5.01 16.06
CA GLY A 81 -11.15 4.06 15.45
C GLY A 81 -11.07 3.96 13.92
N PRO A 82 -12.01 3.19 13.32
CA PRO A 82 -11.96 2.82 11.91
C PRO A 82 -11.95 4.02 10.95
N LYS A 83 -12.70 5.09 11.25
CA LYS A 83 -12.76 6.29 10.39
C LYS A 83 -11.38 6.94 10.21
N THR A 84 -10.62 7.04 11.30
CA THR A 84 -9.26 7.60 11.27
C THR A 84 -8.27 6.68 10.55
N ALA A 85 -8.43 5.36 10.68
CA ALA A 85 -7.64 4.39 9.93
C ALA A 85 -7.91 4.47 8.43
N VAL A 86 -9.18 4.60 8.02
CA VAL A 86 -9.57 4.83 6.62
C VAL A 86 -8.96 6.13 6.10
N LEU A 87 -9.01 7.23 6.86
CA LEU A 87 -8.37 8.50 6.48
C LEU A 87 -6.85 8.36 6.25
N ALA A 88 -6.15 7.64 7.13
CA ALA A 88 -4.73 7.35 6.94
C ALA A 88 -4.49 6.49 5.69
N GLY A 89 -5.30 5.45 5.49
CA GLY A 89 -5.22 4.59 4.31
C GLY A 89 -5.49 5.34 3.01
N LEU A 90 -6.50 6.22 2.97
CA LEU A 90 -6.80 7.04 1.80
C LEU A 90 -5.66 7.99 1.44
N LEU A 91 -5.00 8.59 2.44
CA LEU A 91 -3.85 9.47 2.18
C LEU A 91 -2.65 8.65 1.65
N VAL A 92 -2.40 7.47 2.22
CA VAL A 92 -1.33 6.59 1.72
C VAL A 92 -1.65 6.11 0.30
N TRP A 93 -2.89 5.68 0.05
CA TRP A 93 -3.34 5.27 -1.28
C TRP A 93 -3.17 6.39 -2.31
N LEU A 94 -3.56 7.62 -1.97
CA LEU A 94 -3.41 8.79 -2.84
C LEU A 94 -1.95 8.97 -3.27
N LEU A 95 -1.01 8.82 -2.33
CA LEU A 95 0.41 9.09 -2.56
C LEU A 95 1.16 7.89 -3.17
N ALA A 96 0.77 6.67 -2.82
CA ALA A 96 1.48 5.45 -3.21
C ALA A 96 0.88 4.74 -4.43
N TYR A 97 -0.40 4.97 -4.75
CA TYR A 97 -1.07 4.39 -5.91
C TYR A 97 -1.52 5.49 -6.87
N LEU A 98 -2.45 6.36 -6.45
CA LEU A 98 -3.09 7.27 -7.41
C LEU A 98 -2.09 8.22 -8.08
N TRP A 99 -1.19 8.81 -7.29
CA TRP A 99 -0.16 9.72 -7.80
C TRP A 99 0.80 9.07 -8.80
N PRO A 100 1.48 7.94 -8.50
CA PRO A 100 2.36 7.28 -9.46
C PRO A 100 1.60 6.73 -10.68
N THR A 101 0.43 6.09 -10.49
CA THR A 101 -0.40 5.59 -11.61
C THR A 101 -0.81 6.71 -12.56
N LEU A 102 -1.11 7.91 -12.06
CA LEU A 102 -1.42 9.06 -12.91
C LEU A 102 -0.19 9.48 -13.73
N GLY A 103 1.00 9.48 -13.13
CA GLY A 103 2.25 9.77 -13.83
C GLY A 103 2.50 8.78 -14.98
N ASP A 104 2.34 7.49 -14.70
CA ASP A 104 2.48 6.41 -15.68
C ASP A 104 1.50 6.55 -16.84
N GLY A 105 0.24 6.92 -16.54
CA GLY A 105 -0.79 7.17 -17.54
C GLY A 105 -0.51 8.39 -18.41
N LEU A 106 -0.02 9.49 -17.82
CA LEU A 106 0.35 10.71 -18.57
C LEU A 106 1.55 10.49 -19.49
N MET A 107 2.47 9.61 -19.10
CA MET A 107 3.62 9.21 -19.92
C MET A 107 3.26 8.16 -20.99
N GLY A 108 2.04 7.60 -20.94
CA GLY A 108 1.60 6.55 -21.87
C GLY A 108 2.37 5.23 -21.70
N LEU A 109 2.85 4.94 -20.47
CA LEU A 109 3.68 3.75 -20.21
C LEU A 109 2.86 2.45 -20.16
N PHE A 110 1.60 2.53 -19.75
CA PHE A 110 0.74 1.37 -19.54
C PHE A 110 -0.67 1.61 -20.08
N ASP A 111 -1.39 0.52 -20.32
CA ASP A 111 -2.80 0.56 -20.69
C ASP A 111 -3.65 1.30 -19.63
N PRO A 112 -4.51 2.26 -20.01
CA PRO A 112 -5.33 3.01 -19.06
C PRO A 112 -6.28 2.12 -18.23
N GLY A 113 -6.80 1.04 -18.80
CA GLY A 113 -7.66 0.09 -18.09
C GLY A 113 -6.91 -0.64 -16.99
N LEU A 114 -5.69 -1.10 -17.29
CA LEU A 114 -4.80 -1.71 -16.29
C LEU A 114 -4.47 -0.73 -15.15
N LEU A 115 -4.13 0.51 -15.49
CA LEU A 115 -3.81 1.55 -14.50
C LEU A 115 -4.99 1.86 -13.57
N VAL A 116 -6.20 2.05 -14.12
CA VAL A 116 -7.41 2.26 -13.33
C VAL A 116 -7.69 1.06 -12.43
N PHE A 117 -7.52 -0.16 -12.95
CA PHE A 117 -7.71 -1.37 -12.16
C PHE A 117 -6.76 -1.45 -10.97
N VAL A 118 -5.45 -1.23 -11.18
CA VAL A 118 -4.44 -1.21 -10.11
C VAL A 118 -4.73 -0.13 -9.08
N ALA A 119 -5.12 1.08 -9.51
CA ALA A 119 -5.48 2.15 -8.58
C ALA A 119 -6.70 1.79 -7.71
N VAL A 120 -7.74 1.20 -8.30
CA VAL A 120 -8.94 0.77 -7.55
C VAL A 120 -8.60 -0.40 -6.61
N TRP A 121 -7.79 -1.37 -7.05
CA TRP A 121 -7.34 -2.46 -6.20
C TRP A 121 -6.57 -1.95 -4.98
N GLY A 122 -5.56 -1.09 -5.22
CA GLY A 122 -4.75 -0.47 -4.17
C GLY A 122 -5.57 0.33 -3.16
N LEU A 123 -6.71 0.90 -3.56
CA LEU A 123 -7.63 1.59 -2.65
C LEU A 123 -8.16 0.65 -1.58
N PHE A 124 -8.70 -0.50 -2.00
CA PHE A 124 -9.23 -1.49 -1.07
C PHE A 124 -8.12 -2.11 -0.23
N GLU A 125 -7.00 -2.46 -0.87
CA GLU A 125 -5.85 -3.04 -0.21
C GLU A 125 -5.35 -2.17 0.96
N ILE A 126 -5.01 -0.91 0.67
CA ILE A 126 -4.42 -0.02 1.67
C ILE A 126 -5.43 0.34 2.76
N VAL A 127 -6.71 0.48 2.43
CA VAL A 127 -7.75 0.71 3.45
C VAL A 127 -7.88 -0.50 4.38
N ILE A 128 -7.89 -1.73 3.85
CA ILE A 128 -7.95 -2.95 4.68
C ILE A 128 -6.69 -3.08 5.54
N ALA A 129 -5.51 -2.83 4.96
CA ALA A 129 -4.24 -2.85 5.68
C ALA A 129 -4.21 -1.80 6.81
N ALA A 130 -4.69 -0.59 6.55
CA ALA A 130 -4.79 0.47 7.54
C ALA A 130 -5.76 0.12 8.68
N LEU A 131 -6.91 -0.50 8.36
CA LEU A 131 -7.86 -0.98 9.37
C LEU A 131 -7.25 -2.08 10.24
N ALA A 132 -6.58 -3.06 9.64
CA ALA A 132 -5.93 -4.16 10.34
C ALA A 132 -4.81 -3.65 11.27
N GLY A 133 -3.90 -2.83 10.75
CA GLY A 133 -2.80 -2.27 11.53
C GLY A 133 -3.26 -1.27 12.59
N GLY A 134 -4.23 -0.40 12.26
CA GLY A 134 -4.82 0.57 13.17
C GLY A 134 -5.59 -0.05 14.33
N TRP A 135 -6.18 -1.24 14.14
CA TRP A 135 -6.83 -2.01 15.21
C TRP A 135 -5.84 -2.49 16.27
N LEU A 136 -4.62 -2.85 15.87
CA LEU A 136 -3.57 -3.30 16.79
C LEU A 136 -2.88 -2.13 17.52
N TYR A 137 -2.96 -0.92 16.95
CA TYR A 137 -2.40 0.28 17.55
C TYR A 137 -3.23 0.79 18.75
N LYS A 138 -2.55 0.96 19.88
CA LYS A 138 -3.11 1.56 21.10
C LYS A 138 -2.10 2.56 21.65
N GLU A 139 -2.59 3.72 22.11
CA GLU A 139 -1.81 4.64 22.95
C GLU A 139 -1.68 3.97 24.33
N GLY A 140 -0.68 3.08 24.45
CA GLY A 140 -0.15 2.65 25.73
C GLY A 140 0.95 3.58 26.17
#